data_AF-A0A0D8YA29-F1
#
_entry.id   AF-A0A0D8YA29-F1
#
_cell.length_a   1.000
_cell.length_b   1.000
_cell.length_c   1.000
_cell.angle_alpha   90.00
_cell.angle_beta   90.00
_cell.angle_gamma   90.00
#
_symmetry.space_group_name_H-M   'P 1'
#
loop_
_entity.id
_entity.type
_entity.pdbx_description
1 polymer ?
#
loop_
_entity_poly.entity_id
_entity_poly.type
_entity_poly.pdbx_seq_one_letter_code
_entity_poly.pdbx_strand_id
1 'polypeptide(L)'
;MCGLTDLVSSCLSKANNNRNRVNSTQQTQPFLRASLFTGIPPTIRFYTKGTKVSKPSKKITCRLTWCHNSLLPIVMRNSLSASHFTIVDESLFFIGYWGRHLKSSQYRSFKPHQKVNHYPGAFHIGRKDRLWMHIEKQQRRFGEHVYGIMPKTYLLPKDYERMRSYLDASPTHHVIVKPPASARGTGISVTRKIKDIPEKTQLVAQQYSRCLSTVSNKYMHLTNYSINKLAEQDGVANSPVAKWRLSELWQFFESNDINSDNVRERIEDVIMKAFIACEKPIRDHMTRHIQHGFICHELFGVDILLDEDLRPWLLEVNISPSLHSGTSLDVSVKAPLAKDVLNMAGITVPPSAEEMSAADYSTKPRNWPKDDDHMQKEAVWTAAFRKEGVLNPKILKRLTDEDIRTLVEFEDEYVRRGNFRLIFPTSETANMQSLFVQPVYANLMLQQWQIEQEQQGREVGIERIESLCSQRFARNRNNNSDC
;
A
#
# COMPACT_ATOMS: atom_id res chain seq x y z
N MET A 1 1.50 -25.88 -35.53
CA MET A 1 1.30 -24.49 -35.06
C MET A 1 0.00 -24.47 -34.29
N CYS A 2 0.06 -24.24 -32.98
CA CYS A 2 -1.12 -24.20 -32.10
C CYS A 2 -1.05 -22.85 -31.39
N GLY A 3 -2.02 -21.98 -31.65
CA GLY A 3 -2.01 -20.59 -31.19
C GLY A 3 -2.22 -20.51 -29.68
N LEU A 4 -1.66 -19.47 -29.05
CA LEU A 4 -1.81 -19.20 -27.62
C LEU A 4 -3.29 -19.10 -27.19
N THR A 5 -4.18 -18.76 -28.12
CA THR A 5 -5.64 -18.71 -27.97
C THR A 5 -6.25 -20.08 -27.66
N ASP A 6 -5.73 -21.16 -28.25
CA ASP A 6 -6.28 -22.52 -28.07
C ASP A 6 -5.85 -23.16 -26.75
N LEU A 7 -4.66 -22.77 -26.27
CA LEU A 7 -4.14 -23.14 -24.95
C LEU A 7 -4.88 -22.43 -23.80
N VAL A 8 -5.35 -21.20 -24.03
CA VAL A 8 -6.18 -20.45 -23.06
C VAL A 8 -7.61 -20.99 -23.04
N SER A 9 -8.20 -21.33 -24.19
CA SER A 9 -9.55 -21.89 -24.28
C SER A 9 -9.66 -23.29 -23.65
N SER A 10 -8.63 -24.12 -23.83
CA SER A 10 -8.50 -25.46 -23.20
C SER A 10 -8.39 -25.41 -21.67
N CYS A 11 -7.80 -24.34 -21.12
CA CYS A 11 -7.72 -24.14 -19.68
C CYS A 11 -9.03 -23.59 -19.08
N LEU A 12 -9.79 -22.79 -19.84
CA LEU A 12 -11.04 -22.16 -19.39
C LEU A 12 -12.22 -23.16 -19.37
N SER A 13 -12.28 -24.12 -20.32
CA SER A 13 -13.35 -25.12 -20.36
C SER A 13 -13.38 -26.08 -19.17
N LYS A 14 -12.24 -26.26 -18.47
CA LYS A 14 -12.16 -27.07 -17.24
C LYS A 14 -12.50 -26.29 -15.96
N ALA A 15 -12.55 -24.95 -16.01
CA ALA A 15 -12.84 -24.13 -14.85
C ALA A 15 -14.36 -23.96 -14.59
N ASN A 16 -15.19 -24.06 -15.63
CA ASN A 16 -16.64 -23.82 -15.52
C ASN A 16 -17.48 -24.97 -14.96
N ASN A 17 -16.94 -26.18 -14.82
CA ASN A 17 -17.69 -27.35 -14.34
C ASN A 17 -17.61 -27.60 -12.82
N ASN A 18 -16.99 -26.72 -12.03
CA ASN A 18 -16.76 -26.93 -10.59
C ASN A 18 -17.54 -25.98 -9.66
N ARG A 19 -18.67 -25.42 -10.12
CA ARG A 19 -19.66 -24.82 -9.20
C ARG A 19 -20.56 -25.96 -8.68
N ASN A 20 -20.32 -26.35 -7.42
CA ASN A 20 -21.02 -27.37 -6.62
C ASN A 20 -20.27 -28.70 -6.42
N ARG A 21 -19.26 -28.69 -5.55
CA ARG A 21 -19.04 -29.71 -4.49
C ARG A 21 -17.81 -29.34 -3.66
N VAL A 22 -18.03 -28.97 -2.40
CA VAL A 22 -16.97 -28.88 -1.39
C VAL A 22 -16.57 -30.31 -1.04
N ASN A 23 -15.45 -30.77 -1.59
CA ASN A 23 -14.70 -31.93 -1.10
C ASN A 23 -13.22 -31.55 -1.05
N SER A 24 -12.65 -31.64 0.15
CA SER A 24 -11.31 -31.16 0.54
C SER A 24 -10.17 -32.09 0.08
N THR A 25 -10.08 -32.37 -1.23
CA THR A 25 -8.83 -32.86 -1.83
C THR A 25 -8.02 -31.66 -2.29
N GLN A 26 -6.79 -31.47 -1.77
CA GLN A 26 -5.87 -30.36 -2.11
C GLN A 26 -5.63 -30.28 -3.63
N GLN A 27 -6.46 -29.52 -4.33
CA GLN A 27 -6.38 -29.33 -5.77
C GLN A 27 -5.15 -28.47 -6.10
N THR A 28 -4.30 -28.96 -7.01
CA THR A 28 -3.14 -28.21 -7.50
C THR A 28 -3.60 -26.88 -8.09
N GLN A 29 -3.10 -25.77 -7.56
CA GLN A 29 -3.48 -24.44 -8.05
C GLN A 29 -2.73 -24.10 -9.36
N PRO A 30 -3.33 -23.34 -10.28
CA PRO A 30 -2.62 -22.90 -11.48
C PRO A 30 -1.58 -21.81 -11.14
N PHE A 31 -0.43 -21.88 -11.82
CA PHE A 31 0.66 -20.89 -11.71
C PHE A 31 0.21 -19.49 -12.15
N LEU A 32 -0.57 -19.44 -13.22
CA LEU A 32 -1.22 -18.23 -13.68
C LEU A 32 -2.59 -18.14 -13.02
N ARG A 33 -2.87 -17.00 -12.41
CA ARG A 33 -4.18 -16.63 -11.89
C ARG A 33 -4.92 -15.89 -13.00
N ALA A 34 -5.96 -16.50 -13.55
CA ALA A 34 -6.86 -15.83 -14.48
C ALA A 34 -7.48 -14.59 -13.84
N SER A 35 -7.69 -13.55 -14.65
CA SER A 35 -8.52 -12.42 -14.27
C SER A 35 -9.96 -12.87 -14.10
N LEU A 36 -10.73 -12.12 -13.32
CA LEU A 36 -12.18 -12.24 -13.28
C LEU A 36 -12.81 -11.86 -14.62
N PHE A 37 -12.10 -11.10 -15.46
CA PHE A 37 -12.66 -10.44 -16.63
C PHE A 37 -12.04 -10.89 -17.96
N THR A 38 -12.88 -11.02 -18.99
CA THR A 38 -12.49 -11.41 -20.34
C THR A 38 -11.56 -10.37 -20.98
N GLY A 39 -10.49 -10.85 -21.62
CA GLY A 39 -9.53 -10.01 -22.33
C GLY A 39 -8.45 -9.40 -21.43
N ILE A 40 -8.49 -9.64 -20.12
CA ILE A 40 -7.47 -9.22 -19.17
C ILE A 40 -6.45 -10.35 -18.98
N PRO A 41 -5.14 -10.09 -19.11
CA PRO A 41 -4.16 -11.16 -18.97
C PRO A 41 -4.06 -11.67 -17.54
N PRO A 42 -3.68 -12.95 -17.37
CA PRO A 42 -3.49 -13.52 -16.06
C PRO A 42 -2.27 -12.94 -15.35
N THR A 43 -2.34 -12.88 -14.03
CA THR A 43 -1.20 -12.54 -13.17
C THR A 43 -0.48 -13.79 -12.69
N ILE A 44 0.79 -13.66 -12.33
CA ILE A 44 1.55 -14.72 -11.68
C ILE A 44 1.04 -14.91 -10.24
N ARG A 45 0.78 -16.15 -9.87
CA ARG A 45 0.49 -16.53 -8.49
C ARG A 45 1.81 -16.73 -7.75
N PHE A 46 2.10 -15.87 -6.78
CA PHE A 46 3.20 -16.08 -5.84
C PHE A 46 2.78 -16.99 -4.71
N TYR A 47 3.65 -17.94 -4.35
CA TYR A 47 3.38 -18.94 -3.33
C TYR A 47 4.63 -19.26 -2.50
N THR A 48 4.42 -19.86 -1.33
CA THR A 48 5.49 -20.34 -0.47
C THR A 48 5.89 -21.77 -0.83
N LYS A 49 7.13 -22.14 -0.51
CA LYS A 49 7.65 -23.49 -0.69
C LYS A 49 6.74 -24.51 0.01
N GLY A 50 6.37 -25.58 -0.70
CA GLY A 50 5.44 -26.61 -0.22
C GLY A 50 4.00 -26.44 -0.70
N THR A 51 3.63 -25.29 -1.27
CA THR A 51 2.32 -25.11 -1.92
C THR A 51 2.27 -25.90 -3.22
N LYS A 52 1.20 -26.69 -3.44
CA LYS A 52 0.98 -27.44 -4.69
C LYS A 52 0.49 -26.49 -5.79
N VAL A 53 1.42 -26.06 -6.66
CA VAL A 53 1.13 -25.20 -7.83
C VAL A 53 1.63 -25.88 -9.10
N SER A 54 0.87 -25.75 -10.20
CA SER A 54 1.22 -26.30 -11.51
C SER A 54 2.56 -25.73 -11.98
N LYS A 55 3.44 -26.55 -12.56
CA LYS A 55 4.73 -26.07 -13.07
C LYS A 55 4.54 -25.22 -14.35
N PRO A 56 5.06 -23.99 -14.42
CA PRO A 56 5.04 -23.20 -15.64
C PRO A 56 5.92 -23.79 -16.75
N SER A 57 5.60 -23.47 -18.01
CA SER A 57 6.39 -23.90 -19.16
C SER A 57 7.71 -23.14 -19.25
N LYS A 58 8.70 -23.71 -19.98
CA LYS A 58 9.98 -23.04 -20.23
C LYS A 58 9.83 -21.67 -20.92
N LYS A 59 8.82 -21.51 -21.78
CA LYS A 59 8.47 -20.26 -22.46
C LYS A 59 8.01 -19.15 -21.50
N ILE A 60 7.50 -19.53 -20.33
CA ILE A 60 7.14 -18.57 -19.27
C ILE A 60 8.37 -18.31 -18.41
N THR A 61 9.01 -19.35 -17.88
CA THR A 61 10.10 -19.19 -16.91
C THR A 61 11.30 -18.42 -17.45
N CYS A 62 11.60 -18.51 -18.76
CA CYS A 62 12.69 -17.74 -19.36
C CYS A 62 12.46 -16.22 -19.36
N ARG A 63 11.21 -15.76 -19.13
CA ARG A 63 10.83 -14.34 -19.04
C ARG A 63 10.62 -13.85 -17.61
N LEU A 64 10.75 -14.72 -16.61
CA LEU A 64 10.52 -14.39 -15.20
C LEU A 64 11.83 -13.97 -14.53
N THR A 65 12.24 -12.73 -14.75
CA THR A 65 13.50 -12.21 -14.23
C THR A 65 13.29 -11.08 -13.23
N TRP A 66 14.09 -11.06 -12.16
CA TRP A 66 14.02 -10.05 -11.11
C TRP A 66 15.38 -9.37 -10.91
N CYS A 67 15.38 -8.04 -10.79
CA CYS A 67 16.61 -7.28 -10.62
C CYS A 67 17.28 -7.59 -9.27
N HIS A 68 18.54 -8.01 -9.31
CA HIS A 68 19.38 -8.19 -8.14
C HIS A 68 19.79 -6.85 -7.54
N ASN A 69 19.77 -6.75 -6.21
CA ASN A 69 20.42 -5.69 -5.45
C ASN A 69 20.52 -6.10 -3.97
N SER A 70 21.32 -5.39 -3.20
CA SER A 70 21.57 -5.69 -1.78
C SER A 70 20.36 -5.47 -0.86
N LEU A 71 19.36 -4.73 -1.30
CA LEU A 71 18.16 -4.40 -0.52
C LEU A 71 17.02 -5.40 -0.73
N LEU A 72 17.14 -6.35 -1.67
CA LEU A 72 16.15 -7.40 -1.89
C LEU A 72 16.09 -8.38 -0.70
N PRO A 73 15.00 -8.38 0.10
CA PRO A 73 14.91 -9.18 1.31
C PRO A 73 14.95 -10.69 1.03
N ILE A 74 15.53 -11.45 1.96
CA ILE A 74 15.61 -12.93 1.84
C ILE A 74 14.23 -13.56 1.69
N VAL A 75 13.23 -13.08 2.45
CA VAL A 75 11.84 -13.58 2.35
C VAL A 75 11.23 -13.34 0.96
N MET A 76 11.57 -12.22 0.31
CA MET A 76 11.16 -11.94 -1.07
C MET A 76 11.89 -12.88 -2.04
N ARG A 77 13.21 -13.08 -1.89
CA ARG A 77 13.98 -14.03 -2.71
C ARG A 77 13.42 -15.44 -2.64
N ASN A 78 13.01 -15.89 -1.44
CA ASN A 78 12.40 -17.20 -1.26
C ASN A 78 11.06 -17.31 -2.01
N SER A 79 10.21 -16.28 -1.97
CA SER A 79 8.95 -16.24 -2.71
C SER A 79 9.18 -16.21 -4.22
N LEU A 80 10.16 -15.44 -4.69
CA LEU A 80 10.55 -15.35 -6.10
C LEU A 80 11.07 -16.70 -6.62
N SER A 81 12.00 -17.32 -5.89
CA SER A 81 12.56 -18.63 -6.23
C SER A 81 11.49 -19.72 -6.26
N ALA A 82 10.61 -19.76 -5.25
CA ALA A 82 9.49 -20.69 -5.23
C ALA A 82 8.58 -20.52 -6.45
N SER A 83 8.44 -19.28 -6.93
CA SER A 83 7.60 -18.89 -8.08
C SER A 83 8.38 -18.87 -9.41
N HIS A 84 9.51 -19.58 -9.49
CA HIS A 84 10.31 -19.78 -10.71
C HIS A 84 10.97 -18.53 -11.32
N PHE A 85 11.21 -17.48 -10.52
CA PHE A 85 11.96 -16.32 -10.98
C PHE A 85 13.47 -16.55 -10.93
N THR A 86 14.18 -16.03 -11.93
CA THR A 86 15.63 -15.92 -11.96
C THR A 86 16.05 -14.51 -11.54
N ILE A 87 16.97 -14.43 -10.59
CA ILE A 87 17.54 -13.15 -10.17
C ILE A 87 18.68 -12.80 -11.13
N VAL A 88 18.67 -11.58 -11.68
CA VAL A 88 19.59 -11.12 -12.73
C VAL A 88 20.18 -9.76 -12.39
N ASP A 89 21.31 -9.42 -13.01
CA ASP A 89 21.91 -8.08 -12.88
C ASP A 89 21.00 -6.99 -13.48
N GLU A 90 21.14 -5.73 -13.01
CA GLU A 90 20.35 -4.58 -13.46
C GLU A 90 20.55 -4.27 -14.97
N SER A 91 21.70 -4.67 -15.55
CA SER A 91 21.97 -4.54 -16.99
C SER A 91 21.18 -5.50 -17.88
N LEU A 92 20.57 -6.55 -17.30
CA LEU A 92 19.79 -7.54 -18.03
C LEU A 92 18.30 -7.21 -18.03
N PHE A 93 17.53 -7.91 -18.86
CA PHE A 93 16.08 -7.81 -18.83
C PHE A 93 15.51 -8.27 -17.48
N PHE A 94 14.77 -7.40 -16.79
CA PHE A 94 14.05 -7.71 -15.55
C PHE A 94 12.60 -7.18 -15.59
N ILE A 95 11.70 -7.83 -14.86
CA ILE A 95 10.28 -7.46 -14.80
C ILE A 95 9.88 -6.93 -13.43
N GLY A 96 10.70 -7.16 -12.42
CA GLY A 96 10.49 -6.66 -11.07
C GLY A 96 11.76 -6.06 -10.47
N TYR A 97 11.56 -4.97 -9.72
CA TYR A 97 12.59 -4.28 -8.95
C TYR A 97 12.10 -4.09 -7.52
N TRP A 98 12.89 -4.56 -6.55
CA TRP A 98 12.71 -4.26 -5.14
C TRP A 98 14.02 -3.73 -4.58
N GLY A 99 14.11 -2.44 -4.32
CA GLY A 99 15.40 -1.84 -3.98
C GLY A 99 15.25 -0.48 -3.31
N ARG A 100 16.20 0.40 -3.61
CA ARG A 100 16.21 1.77 -3.08
C ARG A 100 15.14 2.62 -3.76
N HIS A 101 14.82 3.75 -3.15
CA HIS A 101 14.05 4.79 -3.81
C HIS A 101 14.78 5.28 -5.07
N LEU A 102 14.09 5.24 -6.21
CA LEU A 102 14.65 5.65 -7.50
C LEU A 102 14.56 7.16 -7.69
N LYS A 103 15.50 7.73 -8.47
CA LYS A 103 15.39 9.13 -8.89
C LYS A 103 14.23 9.30 -9.86
N SER A 104 13.61 10.48 -9.88
CA SER A 104 12.47 10.79 -10.77
C SER A 104 12.71 10.45 -12.25
N SER A 105 13.92 10.64 -12.76
CA SER A 105 14.26 10.30 -14.16
C SER A 105 14.26 8.81 -14.45
N GLN A 106 14.60 7.98 -13.46
CA GLN A 106 14.66 6.51 -13.61
C GLN A 106 13.26 5.91 -13.79
N TYR A 107 12.21 6.48 -13.18
CA TYR A 107 10.84 5.99 -13.39
C TYR A 107 10.38 6.09 -14.85
N ARG A 108 10.94 7.05 -15.62
CA ARG A 108 10.58 7.22 -17.04
C ARG A 108 11.12 6.10 -17.94
N SER A 109 12.12 5.34 -17.51
CA SER A 109 12.69 4.26 -18.33
C SER A 109 11.97 2.92 -18.16
N PHE A 110 11.11 2.79 -17.13
CA PHE A 110 10.36 1.56 -16.87
C PHE A 110 9.34 1.30 -17.97
N LYS A 111 9.15 0.04 -18.32
CA LYS A 111 8.15 -0.44 -19.28
C LYS A 111 6.83 -0.78 -18.58
N PRO A 112 5.69 -0.83 -19.31
CA PRO A 112 4.37 -1.10 -18.71
C PRO A 112 4.26 -2.42 -17.94
N HIS A 113 5.02 -3.43 -18.34
CA HIS A 113 5.03 -4.75 -17.70
C HIS A 113 5.99 -4.84 -16.49
N GLN A 114 6.81 -3.82 -16.24
CA GLN A 114 7.75 -3.82 -15.13
C GLN A 114 7.10 -3.30 -13.84
N LYS A 115 7.53 -3.83 -12.70
CA LYS A 115 7.06 -3.40 -11.38
C LYS A 115 8.21 -2.89 -10.51
N VAL A 116 7.96 -1.82 -9.75
CA VAL A 116 8.89 -1.18 -8.81
C VAL A 116 8.21 -0.96 -7.46
N ASN A 117 8.93 -1.19 -6.38
CA ASN A 117 8.41 -1.21 -5.00
C ASN A 117 8.32 0.17 -4.31
N HIS A 118 8.44 1.27 -5.06
CA HIS A 118 8.32 2.63 -4.53
C HIS A 118 7.56 3.55 -5.49
N TYR A 119 6.80 4.48 -4.91
CA TYR A 119 6.24 5.62 -5.61
C TYR A 119 7.24 6.79 -5.63
N PRO A 120 7.37 7.52 -6.75
CA PRO A 120 7.98 8.84 -6.70
C PRO A 120 7.12 9.73 -5.79
N GLY A 121 7.76 10.42 -4.85
CA GLY A 121 7.06 11.30 -3.89
C GLY A 121 6.77 10.66 -2.53
N ALA A 122 7.03 9.35 -2.35
CA ALA A 122 6.82 8.65 -1.07
C ALA A 122 7.52 9.31 0.13
N PHE A 123 8.57 10.12 -0.08
CA PHE A 123 9.20 10.93 0.97
C PHE A 123 8.26 11.96 1.63
N HIS A 124 7.12 12.31 1.01
CA HIS A 124 6.12 13.18 1.62
C HIS A 124 5.47 12.57 2.85
N ILE A 125 5.25 11.26 2.84
CA ILE A 125 4.75 10.51 4.00
C ILE A 125 5.91 9.92 4.83
N GLY A 126 7.03 9.57 4.17
CA GLY A 126 8.17 8.91 4.80
C GLY A 126 9.06 9.80 5.67
N ARG A 127 9.15 11.11 5.38
CA ARG A 127 9.95 12.04 6.19
C ARG A 127 9.09 12.67 7.27
N LYS A 128 9.60 12.69 8.50
CA LYS A 128 8.88 13.18 9.69
C LYS A 128 8.47 14.66 9.56
N ASP A 129 9.36 15.47 8.99
CA ASP A 129 9.11 16.91 8.75
C ASP A 129 7.99 17.13 7.72
N ARG A 130 8.01 16.38 6.61
CA ARG A 130 6.99 16.47 5.56
C ARG A 130 5.64 15.91 6.01
N LEU A 131 5.65 14.77 6.70
CA LEU A 131 4.45 14.16 7.26
C LEU A 131 3.74 15.14 8.20
N TRP A 132 4.48 15.72 9.16
CA TRP A 132 3.92 16.69 10.09
C TRP A 132 3.39 17.93 9.36
N MET A 133 4.14 18.48 8.40
CA MET A 133 3.70 19.65 7.62
C MET A 133 2.34 19.42 6.95
N HIS A 134 2.11 18.21 6.42
CA HIS A 134 0.85 17.85 5.78
C HIS A 134 -0.28 17.62 6.79
N ILE A 135 0.00 16.95 7.92
CA ILE A 135 -0.97 16.75 9.00
C ILE A 135 -1.37 18.08 9.62
N GLU A 136 -0.41 18.97 9.93
CA GLU A 136 -0.68 20.29 10.48
C GLU A 136 -1.53 21.14 9.53
N LYS A 137 -1.30 21.02 8.21
CA LYS A 137 -2.15 21.67 7.21
C LYS A 137 -3.60 21.18 7.28
N GLN A 138 -3.82 19.88 7.48
CA GLN A 138 -5.16 19.33 7.65
C GLN A 138 -5.78 19.71 9.00
N GLN A 139 -4.99 19.78 10.08
CA GLN A 139 -5.45 20.30 11.38
C GLN A 139 -5.93 21.75 11.27
N ARG A 140 -5.25 22.61 10.50
CA ARG A 140 -5.72 23.99 10.25
C ARG A 140 -7.03 24.05 9.48
N ARG A 141 -7.32 23.06 8.63
CA ARG A 141 -8.52 23.02 7.79
C ARG A 141 -9.73 22.42 8.51
N PHE A 142 -9.52 21.34 9.26
CA PHE A 142 -10.59 20.54 9.86
C PHE A 142 -10.62 20.61 11.39
N GLY A 143 -9.63 21.23 12.02
CA GLY A 143 -9.48 21.27 13.45
C GLY A 143 -8.73 20.04 14.01
N GLU A 144 -8.20 20.22 15.22
CA GLU A 144 -7.46 19.18 15.94
C GLU A 144 -8.37 18.02 16.39
N HIS A 145 -9.65 18.25 16.63
CA HIS A 145 -10.59 17.19 16.98
C HIS A 145 -10.77 16.16 15.84
N VAL A 146 -10.60 16.58 14.57
CA VAL A 146 -10.67 15.67 13.40
C VAL A 146 -9.30 15.09 13.06
N TYR A 147 -8.27 15.94 13.04
CA TYR A 147 -6.93 15.61 12.53
C TYR A 147 -5.82 15.57 13.61
N GLY A 148 -6.20 15.45 14.88
CA GLY A 148 -5.33 15.26 16.04
C GLY A 148 -4.81 13.82 16.15
N ILE A 149 -4.26 13.30 15.06
CA ILE A 149 -3.80 11.91 14.91
C ILE A 149 -2.31 11.71 15.24
N MET A 150 -1.56 12.81 15.37
CA MET A 150 -0.12 12.82 15.63
C MET A 150 0.17 13.85 16.72
N PRO A 151 1.06 13.56 17.69
CA PRO A 151 1.41 14.53 18.73
C PRO A 151 1.97 15.81 18.13
N LYS A 152 1.68 16.95 18.78
CA LYS A 152 2.12 18.27 18.32
C LYS A 152 3.63 18.26 18.09
N THR A 153 4.05 18.72 16.91
CA THR A 153 5.43 18.65 16.48
C THR A 153 5.92 20.02 16.03
N TYR A 154 7.19 20.31 16.28
CA TYR A 154 7.89 21.55 15.95
C TYR A 154 8.97 21.24 14.92
N LEU A 155 9.00 22.00 13.82
CA LEU A 155 10.00 21.87 12.76
C LEU A 155 11.14 22.86 13.00
N LEU A 156 12.31 22.36 13.41
CA LEU A 156 13.47 23.19 13.72
C LEU A 156 14.30 23.48 12.45
N PRO A 157 14.87 24.69 12.31
CA PRO A 157 14.90 25.79 13.29
C PRO A 157 13.64 26.69 13.31
N LYS A 158 12.73 26.52 12.35
CA LYS A 158 11.59 27.43 12.12
C LYS A 158 10.69 27.62 13.34
N ASP A 159 10.39 26.55 14.06
CA ASP A 159 9.48 26.55 15.21
C ASP A 159 10.22 26.56 16.57
N TYR A 160 11.50 26.96 16.60
CA TYR A 160 12.33 26.89 17.82
C TYR A 160 11.71 27.66 18.99
N GLU A 161 11.28 28.91 18.78
CA GLU A 161 10.67 29.73 19.84
C GLU A 161 9.33 29.16 20.33
N ARG A 162 8.55 28.52 19.46
CA ARG A 162 7.29 27.84 19.85
C ARG A 162 7.57 26.62 20.71
N MET A 163 8.57 25.83 20.33
CA MET A 163 9.04 24.70 21.12
C MET A 163 9.57 25.16 22.48
N ARG A 164 10.36 26.23 22.52
CA ARG A 164 10.88 26.83 23.74
C ARG A 164 9.77 27.27 24.67
N SER A 165 8.79 28.02 24.15
CA SER A 165 7.62 28.46 24.91
C SER A 165 6.85 27.28 25.52
N TYR A 166 6.71 26.17 24.79
CA TYR A 166 6.12 24.94 25.33
C TYR A 166 6.94 24.34 26.47
N LEU A 167 8.26 24.21 26.31
CA LEU A 167 9.13 23.67 27.35
C LEU A 167 9.17 24.55 28.60
N ASP A 168 9.11 25.88 28.44
CA ASP A 168 9.12 26.85 29.53
C ASP A 168 7.76 26.89 30.27
N ALA A 169 6.66 26.50 29.61
CA ALA A 169 5.31 26.54 30.20
C ALA A 169 5.08 25.53 31.35
N SER A 170 5.85 24.44 31.42
CA SER A 170 5.75 23.48 32.52
C SER A 170 7.03 22.68 32.71
N PRO A 171 7.47 22.43 33.96
CA PRO A 171 8.62 21.57 34.24
C PRO A 171 8.40 20.09 33.86
N THR A 172 7.15 19.69 33.61
CA THR A 172 6.80 18.33 33.17
C THR A 172 6.87 18.15 31.66
N HIS A 173 6.95 19.25 30.89
CA HIS A 173 7.01 19.18 29.43
C HIS A 173 8.36 18.67 28.94
N HIS A 174 8.30 17.68 28.06
CA HIS A 174 9.44 17.11 27.37
C HIS A 174 9.15 17.08 25.87
N VAL A 175 10.23 17.04 25.09
CA VAL A 175 10.19 16.79 23.66
C VAL A 175 11.07 15.60 23.31
N ILE A 176 10.62 14.82 22.34
CA ILE A 176 11.45 13.84 21.65
C ILE A 176 11.98 14.47 20.36
N VAL A 177 13.29 14.67 20.32
CA VAL A 177 14.00 15.26 19.19
C VAL A 177 14.48 14.16 18.26
N LYS A 178 14.17 14.28 16.97
CA LYS A 178 14.42 13.26 15.95
C LYS A 178 15.00 13.92 14.69
N PRO A 179 15.94 13.28 13.97
CA PRO A 179 16.33 13.75 12.65
C PRO A 179 15.19 13.54 11.63
N PRO A 180 14.98 14.44 10.66
CA PRO A 180 13.81 14.37 9.75
C PRO A 180 13.72 13.10 8.89
N ALA A 181 14.87 12.55 8.49
CA ALA A 181 14.98 11.43 7.54
C ALA A 181 15.85 10.28 8.07
N SER A 182 15.97 10.14 9.40
CA SER A 182 16.67 9.02 10.04
C SER A 182 15.70 7.89 10.41
N ALA A 183 16.25 6.69 10.58
CA ALA A 183 15.54 5.47 10.94
C ALA A 183 16.29 4.71 12.07
N ARG A 184 15.68 3.65 12.60
CA ARG A 184 16.27 2.75 13.64
C ARG A 184 16.59 3.42 14.99
N GLY A 185 15.98 4.57 15.27
CA GLY A 185 16.21 5.31 16.49
C GLY A 185 17.51 6.11 16.55
N THR A 186 18.29 6.17 15.46
CA THR A 186 19.55 6.92 15.42
C THR A 186 19.31 8.42 15.51
N GLY A 187 19.95 9.05 16.49
CA GLY A 187 19.88 10.49 16.74
C GLY A 187 18.63 10.94 17.49
N ILE A 188 17.88 10.01 18.10
CA ILE A 188 16.73 10.35 18.92
C ILE A 188 17.18 10.65 20.36
N SER A 189 16.71 11.77 20.91
CA SER A 189 16.88 12.11 22.31
C SER A 189 15.57 12.64 22.89
N VAL A 190 15.31 12.33 24.17
CA VAL A 190 14.23 12.95 24.94
C VAL A 190 14.88 13.97 25.86
N THR A 191 14.46 15.23 25.79
CA THR A 191 14.99 16.28 26.65
C THR A 191 13.94 17.34 26.94
N ARG A 192 14.19 18.09 28.01
CA ARG A 192 13.53 19.36 28.33
C ARG A 192 14.49 20.55 28.30
N LYS A 193 15.81 20.30 28.23
CA LYS A 193 16.81 21.35 28.35
C LYS A 193 17.06 21.94 26.97
N ILE A 194 16.76 23.22 26.80
CA ILE A 194 16.95 23.96 25.55
C ILE A 194 18.39 23.85 25.02
N LYS A 195 19.39 23.87 25.93
CA LYS A 195 20.80 23.73 25.59
C LYS A 195 21.17 22.41 24.90
N ASP A 196 20.37 21.36 25.07
CA ASP A 196 20.60 20.06 24.44
C ASP A 196 20.07 20.03 22.99
N ILE A 197 19.36 21.08 22.55
CA ILE A 197 18.69 21.18 21.26
C ILE A 197 19.38 22.25 20.39
N PRO A 198 20.15 21.85 19.36
CA PRO A 198 20.85 22.80 18.50
C PRO A 198 19.89 23.75 17.76
N GLU A 199 20.12 25.05 17.87
CA GLU A 199 19.27 26.09 17.28
C GLU A 199 19.21 26.09 15.76
N LYS A 200 20.30 25.70 15.09
CA LYS A 200 20.45 25.83 13.62
C LYS A 200 20.30 24.50 12.88
N THR A 201 20.15 23.39 13.60
CA THR A 201 20.11 22.06 12.98
C THR A 201 18.69 21.70 12.58
N GLN A 202 18.54 21.12 11.39
CA GLN A 202 17.25 20.61 10.93
C GLN A 202 16.84 19.37 11.73
N LEU A 203 15.86 19.56 12.60
CA LEU A 203 15.36 18.54 13.52
C LEU A 203 13.84 18.62 13.60
N VAL A 204 13.24 17.54 14.08
CA VAL A 204 11.82 17.45 14.41
C VAL A 204 11.73 17.24 15.91
N ALA A 205 11.14 18.19 16.63
CA ALA A 205 10.89 18.08 18.06
C ALA A 205 9.40 17.82 18.29
N GLN A 206 9.05 16.64 18.77
CA GLN A 206 7.65 16.23 18.99
C GLN A 206 7.35 16.26 20.49
N GLN A 207 6.17 16.77 20.87
CA GLN A 207 5.73 16.74 22.25
C GLN A 207 5.68 15.31 22.76
N TYR A 208 6.21 15.09 23.97
CA TYR A 208 6.26 13.79 24.60
C TYR A 208 5.64 13.90 25.99
N SER A 209 4.55 13.15 26.22
CA SER A 209 3.80 13.21 27.48
C SER A 209 4.02 11.95 28.34
N ARG A 210 4.48 12.20 29.57
CA ARG A 210 4.39 11.43 30.84
C ARG A 210 5.45 10.41 31.32
N CYS A 211 5.41 10.35 32.65
CA CYS A 211 6.18 9.76 33.75
C CYS A 211 7.66 10.20 33.93
N LEU A 212 7.84 11.19 34.81
CA LEU A 212 9.12 11.69 35.32
C LEU A 212 10.00 10.61 35.97
N SER A 213 9.42 9.47 36.38
CA SER A 213 10.15 8.37 37.01
C SER A 213 10.91 7.48 36.03
N THR A 214 10.71 7.63 34.72
CA THR A 214 11.20 6.66 33.73
C THR A 214 12.07 7.23 32.61
N VAL A 215 12.19 8.56 32.49
CA VAL A 215 12.88 9.28 31.38
C VAL A 215 14.32 8.81 31.12
N SER A 216 15.01 8.30 32.13
CA SER A 216 16.38 7.77 32.01
C SER A 216 16.48 6.44 31.27
N ASN A 217 15.38 5.68 31.17
CA ASN A 217 15.39 4.38 30.50
C ASN A 217 15.09 4.52 29.00
N LYS A 218 16.16 4.64 28.20
CA LYS A 218 16.09 4.67 26.73
C LYS A 218 15.30 3.51 26.12
N TYR A 219 15.21 2.35 26.79
CA TYR A 219 14.52 1.15 26.32
C TYR A 219 12.99 1.21 26.50
N MET A 220 12.50 1.99 27.47
CA MET A 220 11.06 2.22 27.63
C MET A 220 10.50 3.25 26.63
N HIS A 221 11.31 4.24 26.26
CA HIS A 221 10.87 5.33 25.38
C HIS A 221 11.06 5.04 23.89
N LEU A 222 11.99 4.14 23.57
CA LEU A 222 12.30 3.74 22.20
C LEU A 222 11.93 2.28 22.01
N THR A 223 10.73 2.02 21.50
CA THR A 223 10.24 0.65 21.24
C THR A 223 10.92 -0.03 20.05
N ASN A 224 11.88 0.64 19.38
CA ASN A 224 12.60 0.06 18.24
C ASN A 224 13.29 -1.25 18.63
N TYR A 225 12.95 -2.33 17.92
CA TYR A 225 13.58 -3.65 18.14
C TYR A 225 15.11 -3.61 18.11
N SER A 226 15.71 -2.77 17.24
CA SER A 226 17.17 -2.61 17.15
C SER A 226 17.81 -2.07 18.42
N ILE A 227 17.04 -1.30 19.21
CA ILE A 227 17.46 -0.76 20.50
C ILE A 227 17.10 -1.78 21.58
N ASN A 228 15.85 -2.23 21.66
CA ASN A 228 15.39 -3.15 22.71
C ASN A 228 16.09 -4.51 22.76
N LYS A 229 16.64 -5.01 21.65
CA LYS A 229 17.47 -6.23 21.68
C LYS A 229 18.74 -6.07 22.53
N LEU A 230 19.16 -4.84 22.80
CA LEU A 230 20.34 -4.52 23.64
C LEU A 230 19.95 -4.30 25.10
N ALA A 231 18.66 -4.23 25.44
CA ALA A 231 18.19 -3.96 26.81
C ALA A 231 18.66 -5.01 27.82
N GLU A 232 18.72 -6.27 27.39
CA GLU A 232 19.25 -7.39 28.19
C GLU A 232 20.78 -7.31 28.31
N GLN A 233 21.48 -7.01 27.22
CA GLN A 233 22.94 -6.85 27.21
C GLN A 233 23.40 -5.68 28.09
N ASP A 234 22.62 -4.60 28.14
CA ASP A 234 22.86 -3.43 28.98
C ASP A 234 22.34 -3.63 30.42
N GLY A 235 21.80 -4.81 30.78
CA GLY A 235 21.33 -5.12 32.14
C GLY A 235 20.08 -4.35 32.59
N VAL A 236 19.32 -3.79 31.64
CA VAL A 236 18.12 -2.97 31.92
C VAL A 236 16.84 -3.82 32.01
N ALA A 237 16.85 -5.03 31.47
CA ALA A 237 15.73 -5.97 31.56
C ALA A 237 16.19 -7.38 31.93
N ASN A 238 15.45 -8.04 32.83
CA ASN A 238 15.69 -9.43 33.25
C ASN A 238 15.14 -10.47 32.25
N SER A 239 14.45 -10.02 31.21
CA SER A 239 13.89 -10.88 30.15
C SER A 239 13.84 -10.11 28.82
N PRO A 240 13.85 -10.81 27.68
CA PRO A 240 13.73 -10.18 26.38
C PRO A 240 12.42 -9.39 26.26
N VAL A 241 12.49 -8.20 25.66
CA VAL A 241 11.27 -7.43 25.33
C VAL A 241 10.36 -8.29 24.45
N ALA A 242 9.18 -8.61 24.96
CA ALA A 242 8.24 -9.49 24.29
C ALA A 242 7.81 -8.88 22.94
N LYS A 243 7.91 -9.68 21.88
CA LYS A 243 7.41 -9.35 20.54
C LYS A 243 6.20 -10.23 20.26
N TRP A 244 5.06 -9.63 19.96
CA TRP A 244 3.82 -10.34 19.68
C TRP A 244 3.37 -10.13 18.22
N ARG A 245 2.64 -11.09 17.68
CA ARG A 245 1.79 -10.89 16.51
C ARG A 245 0.62 -9.99 16.89
N LEU A 246 0.07 -9.26 15.92
CA LEU A 246 -1.16 -8.50 16.14
C LEU A 246 -2.32 -9.39 16.59
N SER A 247 -2.40 -10.64 16.10
CA SER A 247 -3.41 -11.60 16.54
C SER A 247 -3.32 -11.92 18.04
N GLU A 248 -2.10 -12.00 18.57
CA GLU A 248 -1.85 -12.27 20.00
C GLU A 248 -2.20 -11.03 20.84
N LEU A 249 -1.91 -9.83 20.34
CA LEU A 249 -2.34 -8.58 20.96
C LEU A 249 -3.87 -8.47 21.03
N TRP A 250 -4.59 -8.82 19.96
CA TRP A 250 -6.05 -8.78 19.96
C TRP A 250 -6.64 -9.79 20.93
N GLN A 251 -6.10 -11.01 20.97
CA GLN A 251 -6.51 -12.01 21.97
C GLN A 251 -6.27 -11.54 23.41
N PHE A 252 -5.16 -10.84 23.65
CA PHE A 252 -4.88 -10.23 24.94
C PHE A 252 -5.91 -9.16 25.31
N PHE A 253 -6.30 -8.28 24.39
CA PHE A 253 -7.35 -7.28 24.63
C PHE A 253 -8.70 -7.93 24.96
N GLU A 254 -9.14 -8.89 24.16
CA GLU A 254 -10.40 -9.59 24.41
C GLU A 254 -10.40 -10.34 25.75
N SER A 255 -9.25 -10.92 26.14
CA SER A 255 -9.10 -11.61 27.44
C SER A 255 -9.12 -10.66 28.64
N ASN A 256 -9.00 -9.35 28.42
CA ASN A 256 -9.05 -8.30 29.44
C ASN A 256 -10.28 -7.38 29.25
N ASP A 257 -11.33 -7.88 28.59
CA ASP A 257 -12.59 -7.16 28.35
C ASP A 257 -12.43 -5.83 27.57
N ILE A 258 -11.40 -5.74 26.74
CA ILE A 258 -11.15 -4.60 25.84
C ILE A 258 -11.66 -4.95 24.44
N ASN A 259 -12.59 -4.16 23.91
CA ASN A 259 -13.10 -4.31 22.54
C ASN A 259 -11.99 -4.04 21.50
N SER A 260 -11.40 -5.10 20.94
CA SER A 260 -10.27 -4.98 20.01
C SER A 260 -10.67 -4.41 18.65
N ASP A 261 -11.92 -4.58 18.23
CA ASP A 261 -12.43 -4.05 16.96
C ASP A 261 -12.52 -2.52 17.01
N ASN A 262 -13.00 -1.93 18.11
CA ASN A 262 -13.00 -0.48 18.28
C ASN A 262 -11.58 0.11 18.23
N VAL A 263 -10.62 -0.53 18.90
CA VAL A 263 -9.21 -0.07 18.87
C VAL A 263 -8.66 -0.18 17.44
N ARG A 264 -8.97 -1.27 16.73
CA ARG A 264 -8.55 -1.49 15.35
C ARG A 264 -9.12 -0.42 14.40
N GLU A 265 -10.41 -0.10 14.51
CA GLU A 265 -11.06 0.96 13.72
C GLU A 265 -10.42 2.33 13.95
N ARG A 266 -10.11 2.67 15.21
CA ARG A 266 -9.41 3.93 15.53
C ARG A 266 -7.99 3.96 14.94
N ILE A 267 -7.29 2.82 14.91
CA ILE A 267 -5.97 2.71 14.26
C ILE A 267 -6.12 2.90 12.74
N GLU A 268 -7.10 2.27 12.12
CA GLU A 268 -7.38 2.38 10.69
C GLU A 268 -7.74 3.83 10.31
N ASP A 269 -8.52 4.54 11.12
CA ASP A 269 -8.82 5.98 10.96
C ASP A 269 -7.56 6.85 10.95
N VAL A 270 -6.65 6.65 11.92
CA VAL A 270 -5.36 7.35 11.97
C VAL A 270 -4.53 7.09 10.71
N ILE A 271 -4.47 5.83 10.26
CA ILE A 271 -3.75 5.44 9.05
C ILE A 271 -4.36 6.16 7.83
N MET A 272 -5.67 6.05 7.62
CA MET A 272 -6.35 6.67 6.48
C MET A 272 -6.11 8.19 6.43
N LYS A 273 -6.28 8.89 7.56
CA LYS A 273 -6.07 10.35 7.64
C LYS A 273 -4.63 10.74 7.31
N ALA A 274 -3.64 9.96 7.74
CA ALA A 274 -2.23 10.19 7.43
C ALA A 274 -1.93 10.08 5.92
N PHE A 275 -2.50 9.07 5.26
CA PHE A 275 -2.36 8.88 3.82
C PHE A 275 -3.11 9.95 3.03
N ILE A 276 -4.33 10.34 3.44
CA ILE A 276 -5.10 11.41 2.81
C ILE A 276 -4.37 12.76 2.89
N ALA A 277 -3.72 13.07 4.02
CA ALA A 277 -2.94 14.30 4.18
C ALA A 277 -1.79 14.39 3.16
N CYS A 278 -1.19 13.24 2.81
CA CYS A 278 -0.05 13.14 1.92
C CYS A 278 -0.43 12.83 0.45
N GLU A 279 -1.69 12.51 0.15
CA GLU A 279 -2.11 11.98 -1.15
C GLU A 279 -1.80 12.94 -2.29
N LYS A 280 -2.31 14.17 -2.24
CA LYS A 280 -2.17 15.15 -3.32
C LYS A 280 -0.72 15.38 -3.74
N PRO A 281 0.22 15.71 -2.82
CA PRO A 281 1.61 15.93 -3.21
C PRO A 281 2.28 14.67 -3.77
N ILE A 282 1.92 13.46 -3.29
CA ILE A 282 2.41 12.20 -3.88
C ILE A 282 1.86 12.03 -5.31
N ARG A 283 0.54 12.17 -5.50
CA ARG A 283 -0.10 12.05 -6.82
C ARG A 283 0.42 13.07 -7.83
N ASP A 284 0.61 14.32 -7.42
CA ASP A 284 1.17 15.37 -8.27
C ASP A 284 2.61 15.00 -8.72
N HIS A 285 3.41 14.37 -7.85
CA HIS A 285 4.77 13.91 -8.19
C HIS A 285 4.75 12.67 -9.10
N MET A 286 3.84 11.72 -8.86
CA MET A 286 3.62 10.56 -9.73
C MET A 286 3.23 10.99 -11.15
N THR A 287 2.26 11.87 -11.28
CA THR A 287 1.75 12.38 -12.57
C THR A 287 2.86 13.03 -13.42
N ARG A 288 3.86 13.65 -12.79
CA ARG A 288 4.98 14.29 -13.49
C ARG A 288 6.07 13.33 -13.96
N HIS A 289 6.25 12.20 -13.28
CA HIS A 289 7.45 11.38 -13.40
C HIS A 289 7.22 9.96 -13.90
N ILE A 290 6.00 9.46 -13.81
CA ILE A 290 5.61 8.13 -14.30
C ILE A 290 4.98 8.29 -15.68
N GLN A 291 5.41 7.45 -16.63
CA GLN A 291 4.79 7.36 -17.97
C GLN A 291 3.69 6.29 -18.03
N HIS A 292 3.78 5.26 -17.19
CA HIS A 292 2.88 4.11 -17.19
C HIS A 292 2.28 3.93 -15.81
N GLY A 293 0.95 4.02 -15.71
CA GLY A 293 0.23 3.70 -14.47
C GLY A 293 0.54 2.28 -13.98
N PHE A 294 0.41 2.05 -12.68
CA PHE A 294 0.49 0.71 -12.05
C PHE A 294 1.83 -0.01 -12.13
N ILE A 295 2.91 0.65 -12.54
CA ILE A 295 4.26 0.10 -12.39
C ILE A 295 4.72 0.14 -10.93
N CYS A 296 4.23 1.10 -10.15
CA CYS A 296 4.61 1.28 -8.75
C CYS A 296 3.64 0.56 -7.81
N HIS A 297 4.19 -0.05 -6.77
CA HIS A 297 3.49 -0.49 -5.57
C HIS A 297 4.35 -0.10 -4.36
N GLU A 298 3.78 -0.03 -3.15
CA GLU A 298 4.59 0.30 -1.98
C GLU A 298 4.08 -0.39 -0.72
N LEU A 299 5.03 -0.85 0.10
CA LEU A 299 4.79 -1.40 1.42
C LEU A 299 5.26 -0.38 2.48
N PHE A 300 4.31 0.16 3.22
CA PHE A 300 4.60 1.07 4.34
C PHE A 300 4.61 0.31 5.66
N GLY A 301 5.54 0.66 6.56
CA GLY A 301 5.45 0.32 7.97
C GLY A 301 4.90 1.52 8.73
N VAL A 302 3.75 1.38 9.38
CA VAL A 302 3.16 2.46 10.17
C VAL A 302 3.41 2.20 11.65
N ASP A 303 4.05 3.16 12.31
CA ASP A 303 4.37 3.06 13.73
C ASP A 303 3.29 3.81 14.53
N ILE A 304 2.47 3.05 15.26
CA ILE A 304 1.37 3.54 16.09
C ILE A 304 1.67 3.28 17.57
N LEU A 305 1.39 4.27 18.41
CA LEU A 305 1.43 4.17 19.86
C LEU A 305 0.01 4.26 20.41
N LEU A 306 -0.36 3.39 21.34
CA LEU A 306 -1.59 3.49 22.13
C LEU A 306 -1.26 4.16 23.47
N ASP A 307 -2.06 5.13 23.90
CA ASP A 307 -1.96 5.74 25.23
C ASP A 307 -2.79 4.97 26.28
N GLU A 308 -2.85 5.50 27.50
CA GLU A 308 -3.62 4.90 28.61
C GLU A 308 -5.12 4.72 28.32
N ASP A 309 -5.68 5.51 27.40
CA ASP A 309 -7.08 5.46 26.96
C ASP A 309 -7.23 4.68 25.64
N LEU A 310 -6.20 3.89 25.28
CA LEU A 310 -6.10 3.15 24.03
C LEU A 310 -6.29 4.03 22.79
N ARG A 311 -5.99 5.33 22.88
CA ARG A 311 -6.03 6.23 21.72
C ARG A 311 -4.79 6.01 20.86
N PRO A 312 -4.97 5.77 19.55
CA PRO A 312 -3.84 5.64 18.65
C PRO A 312 -3.24 6.99 18.27
N TRP A 313 -1.91 7.04 18.34
CA TRP A 313 -1.07 8.16 17.95
C TRP A 313 -0.09 7.71 16.88
N LEU A 314 -0.09 8.40 15.75
CA LEU A 314 0.89 8.20 14.69
C LEU A 314 2.26 8.72 15.13
N LEU A 315 3.27 7.87 15.05
CA LEU A 315 4.66 8.25 15.34
C LEU A 315 5.45 8.54 14.06
N GLU A 316 5.40 7.62 13.11
CA GLU A 316 6.06 7.74 11.81
C GLU A 316 5.46 6.75 10.79
N VAL A 317 5.75 7.01 9.51
CA VAL A 317 5.50 6.08 8.42
C VAL A 317 6.82 5.77 7.73
N ASN A 318 7.22 4.51 7.73
CA ASN A 318 8.42 4.01 7.13
C ASN A 318 8.14 3.52 5.70
N ILE A 319 8.80 4.13 4.70
CA ILE A 319 8.70 3.73 3.27
C ILE A 319 9.53 2.48 2.95
N SER A 320 10.34 2.00 3.88
CA SER A 320 11.18 0.82 3.72
C SER A 320 11.22 0.01 5.02
N PRO A 321 10.07 -0.59 5.41
CA PRO A 321 10.00 -1.38 6.63
C PRO A 321 10.94 -2.60 6.55
N SER A 322 11.49 -2.99 7.70
CA SER A 322 12.44 -4.11 7.75
C SER A 322 11.74 -5.45 7.47
N LEU A 323 12.10 -6.08 6.36
CA LEU A 323 11.71 -7.45 6.03
C LEU A 323 12.75 -8.50 6.46
N HIS A 324 13.75 -8.10 7.25
CA HIS A 324 14.70 -9.04 7.84
C HIS A 324 14.02 -9.96 8.85
N SER A 325 14.27 -11.27 8.78
CA SER A 325 13.63 -12.26 9.64
C SER A 325 14.69 -12.97 10.48
N GLY A 326 14.90 -12.48 11.71
CA GLY A 326 15.90 -13.03 12.65
C GLY A 326 15.33 -14.11 13.57
N THR A 327 14.00 -14.19 13.69
CA THR A 327 13.30 -15.14 14.57
C THR A 327 12.26 -15.93 13.78
N SER A 328 11.83 -17.09 14.31
CA SER A 328 10.72 -17.87 13.75
C SER A 328 9.42 -17.06 13.69
N LEU A 329 9.20 -16.22 14.70
CA LEU A 329 8.09 -15.26 14.73
C LEU A 329 8.14 -14.29 13.55
N ASP A 330 9.30 -13.66 13.30
CA ASP A 330 9.46 -12.75 12.16
C ASP A 330 9.19 -13.46 10.83
N VAL A 331 9.68 -14.68 10.64
CA VAL A 331 9.42 -15.48 9.42
C VAL A 331 7.93 -15.75 9.26
N SER A 332 7.23 -16.13 10.33
CA SER A 332 5.81 -16.45 10.29
C SER A 332 4.91 -15.29 9.87
N VAL A 333 5.36 -14.04 10.10
CA VAL A 333 4.64 -12.83 9.68
C VAL A 333 5.12 -12.34 8.32
N LYS A 334 6.44 -12.28 8.11
CA LYS A 334 7.05 -11.61 6.94
C LYS A 334 7.01 -12.46 5.68
N ALA A 335 7.04 -13.80 5.78
CA ALA A 335 6.97 -14.65 4.60
C ALA A 335 5.57 -14.62 3.94
N PRO A 336 4.45 -14.75 4.67
CA PRO A 336 3.13 -14.52 4.10
C PRO A 336 2.96 -13.10 3.55
N LEU A 337 3.42 -12.08 4.29
CA LEU A 337 3.39 -10.69 3.86
C LEU A 337 4.11 -10.49 2.51
N ALA A 338 5.35 -10.97 2.38
CA ALA A 338 6.12 -10.85 1.14
C ALA A 338 5.41 -11.49 -0.06
N LYS A 339 4.85 -12.69 0.14
CA LYS A 339 4.07 -13.40 -0.87
C LYS A 339 2.79 -12.64 -1.24
N ASP A 340 2.06 -12.09 -0.28
CA ASP A 340 0.83 -11.33 -0.54
C ASP A 340 1.13 -9.98 -1.23
N VAL A 341 2.22 -9.29 -0.87
CA VAL A 341 2.65 -8.06 -1.55
C VAL A 341 2.97 -8.31 -3.03
N LEU A 342 3.67 -9.40 -3.35
CA LEU A 342 3.98 -9.75 -4.75
C LEU A 342 2.72 -10.14 -5.54
N ASN A 343 1.74 -10.80 -4.90
CA ASN A 343 0.44 -11.09 -5.52
C ASN A 343 -0.37 -9.80 -5.76
N MET A 344 -0.33 -8.85 -4.83
CA MET A 344 -0.99 -7.53 -4.96
C MET A 344 -0.36 -6.68 -6.06
N ALA A 345 0.95 -6.75 -6.27
CA ALA A 345 1.64 -6.03 -7.34
C ALA A 345 1.13 -6.41 -8.76
N GLY A 346 0.39 -7.52 -8.90
CA GLY A 346 -0.28 -7.89 -10.16
C GLY A 346 0.69 -8.15 -11.29
N ILE A 347 1.82 -8.83 -11.00
CA ILE A 347 2.86 -9.09 -12.00
C ILE A 347 2.33 -10.05 -13.05
N THR A 348 2.39 -9.66 -14.32
CA THR A 348 2.02 -10.50 -15.46
C THR A 348 3.27 -11.12 -16.09
N VAL A 349 3.09 -12.17 -16.88
CA VAL A 349 4.16 -12.61 -17.78
C VAL A 349 4.33 -11.53 -18.85
N PRO A 350 5.55 -11.01 -19.10
CA PRO A 350 5.74 -10.04 -20.17
C PRO A 350 5.29 -10.65 -21.51
N PRO A 351 4.50 -9.93 -22.31
CA PRO A 351 4.13 -10.39 -23.64
C PRO A 351 5.39 -10.67 -24.48
N SER A 352 5.34 -11.67 -25.36
CA SER A 352 6.33 -11.80 -26.43
C SER A 352 6.24 -10.59 -27.36
N ALA A 353 7.29 -10.34 -28.17
CA ALA A 353 7.25 -9.25 -29.15
C ALA A 353 6.06 -9.37 -30.13
N GLU A 354 5.61 -10.59 -30.42
CA GLU A 354 4.42 -10.89 -31.23
C GLU A 354 3.10 -10.68 -30.45
N GLU A 355 3.08 -10.98 -29.15
CA GLU A 355 1.90 -10.78 -28.27
C GLU A 355 1.68 -9.30 -27.92
N MET A 356 2.75 -8.47 -27.99
CA MET A 356 2.71 -7.03 -27.70
C MET A 356 1.83 -6.24 -28.66
N SER A 357 1.58 -6.72 -29.88
CA SER A 357 0.71 -6.03 -30.85
C SER A 357 -0.78 -6.35 -30.66
N ALA A 358 -1.12 -7.44 -29.96
CA ALA A 358 -2.47 -8.01 -29.93
C ALA A 358 -3.25 -7.82 -28.61
N ALA A 359 -2.59 -7.47 -27.50
CA ALA A 359 -3.20 -7.47 -26.17
C ALA A 359 -3.62 -6.07 -25.67
N ASP A 360 -4.85 -5.67 -25.97
CA ASP A 360 -5.37 -4.30 -25.81
C ASP A 360 -5.33 -3.76 -24.36
N TYR A 361 -5.46 -4.61 -23.33
CA TYR A 361 -5.59 -4.15 -21.94
C TYR A 361 -4.28 -4.09 -21.14
N SER A 362 -3.25 -4.85 -21.51
CA SER A 362 -1.99 -4.91 -20.77
C SER A 362 -0.76 -4.45 -21.54
N THR A 363 -0.90 -4.30 -22.87
CA THR A 363 0.23 -3.93 -23.72
C THR A 363 0.07 -2.53 -24.28
N LYS A 364 -1.16 -2.05 -24.48
CA LYS A 364 -1.36 -0.62 -24.72
C LYS A 364 -1.10 0.14 -23.41
N PRO A 365 -0.18 1.11 -23.42
CA PRO A 365 -0.01 2.01 -22.31
C PRO A 365 -1.35 2.65 -21.96
N ARG A 366 -1.63 2.83 -20.66
CA ARG A 366 -2.68 3.76 -20.24
C ARG A 366 -2.36 5.10 -20.89
N ASN A 367 -3.15 5.53 -21.88
CA ASN A 367 -2.96 6.81 -22.53
C ASN A 367 -3.15 7.88 -21.46
N TRP A 368 -2.05 8.55 -21.11
CA TRP A 368 -2.04 9.56 -20.05
C TRP A 368 -2.54 10.94 -20.50
N PRO A 369 -3.01 11.11 -21.74
CA PRO A 369 -4.21 11.90 -21.98
C PRO A 369 -5.42 10.95 -21.89
N LYS A 370 -6.24 11.16 -20.86
CA LYS A 370 -7.60 10.59 -20.81
C LYS A 370 -8.41 11.13 -21.99
N ASP A 371 -9.39 10.36 -22.44
CA ASP A 371 -10.32 10.85 -23.46
C ASP A 371 -11.16 12.03 -22.93
N ASP A 372 -11.55 12.93 -23.84
CA ASP A 372 -12.27 14.16 -23.48
C ASP A 372 -13.62 13.88 -22.79
N ASP A 373 -14.32 12.81 -23.20
CA ASP A 373 -15.58 12.40 -22.57
C ASP A 373 -15.39 11.98 -21.11
N HIS A 374 -14.35 11.19 -20.83
CA HIS A 374 -13.99 10.82 -19.48
C HIS A 374 -13.54 12.04 -18.66
N MET A 375 -12.70 12.92 -19.21
CA MET A 375 -12.31 14.15 -18.53
C MET A 375 -13.51 15.04 -18.17
N GLN A 376 -14.48 15.16 -19.07
CA GLN A 376 -15.72 15.88 -18.82
C GLN A 376 -16.53 15.20 -17.70
N LYS A 377 -16.64 13.86 -17.72
CA LYS A 377 -17.28 13.10 -16.65
C LYS A 377 -16.60 13.35 -15.30
N GLU A 378 -15.27 13.30 -15.23
CA GLU A 378 -14.52 13.55 -14.00
C GLU A 378 -14.80 14.96 -13.45
N ALA A 379 -14.76 15.97 -14.32
CA ALA A 379 -15.02 17.36 -13.95
C ALA A 379 -16.43 17.54 -13.37
N VAL A 380 -17.46 16.96 -14.01
CA VAL A 380 -18.85 17.03 -13.57
C VAL A 380 -19.03 16.42 -12.17
N TRP A 381 -18.57 15.19 -11.95
CA TRP A 381 -18.80 14.50 -10.69
C TRP A 381 -17.95 15.04 -9.54
N THR A 382 -16.72 15.48 -9.81
CA THR A 382 -15.91 16.15 -8.79
C THR A 382 -16.47 17.52 -8.42
N ALA A 383 -17.00 18.28 -9.37
CA ALA A 383 -17.69 19.55 -9.09
C ALA A 383 -18.99 19.34 -8.30
N ALA A 384 -19.80 18.33 -8.66
CA ALA A 384 -21.00 17.97 -7.92
C ALA A 384 -20.68 17.61 -6.46
N PHE A 385 -19.68 16.75 -6.23
CA PHE A 385 -19.26 16.39 -4.87
C PHE A 385 -18.74 17.61 -4.08
N ARG A 386 -17.99 18.54 -4.70
CA ARG A 386 -17.56 19.78 -4.03
C ARG A 386 -18.74 20.65 -3.60
N LYS A 387 -19.82 20.68 -4.38
CA LYS A 387 -20.99 21.50 -4.12
C LYS A 387 -21.90 20.87 -3.07
N GLU A 388 -22.15 19.57 -3.18
CA GLU A 388 -23.16 18.87 -2.38
C GLU A 388 -22.57 18.20 -1.14
N GLY A 389 -21.28 17.88 -1.13
CA GLY A 389 -20.61 17.18 -0.02
C GLY A 389 -21.00 15.70 0.12
N VAL A 390 -21.85 15.19 -0.77
CA VAL A 390 -22.36 13.81 -0.75
C VAL A 390 -22.06 13.10 -2.06
N LEU A 391 -21.89 11.79 -1.97
CA LEU A 391 -21.63 10.95 -3.12
C LEU A 391 -22.91 10.75 -3.94
N ASN A 392 -22.82 10.91 -5.25
CA ASN A 392 -23.97 10.76 -6.13
C ASN A 392 -23.97 9.37 -6.78
N PRO A 393 -24.98 8.51 -6.53
CA PRO A 393 -25.05 7.17 -7.10
C PRO A 393 -25.04 7.14 -8.64
N LYS A 394 -25.43 8.25 -9.28
CA LYS A 394 -25.43 8.34 -10.75
C LYS A 394 -24.03 8.29 -11.37
N ILE A 395 -22.95 8.45 -10.59
CA ILE A 395 -21.56 8.32 -11.06
C ILE A 395 -21.29 6.96 -11.73
N LEU A 396 -22.00 5.90 -11.32
CA LEU A 396 -21.87 4.55 -11.87
C LEU A 396 -22.88 4.22 -12.96
N LYS A 397 -23.84 5.09 -13.29
CA LYS A 397 -24.86 4.78 -14.31
C LYS A 397 -24.27 4.62 -15.70
N ARG A 398 -23.32 5.48 -16.07
CA ARG A 398 -22.60 5.45 -17.35
C ARG A 398 -21.13 5.24 -17.05
N LEU A 399 -20.56 4.08 -17.35
CA LEU A 399 -19.13 3.81 -17.18
C LEU A 399 -18.39 4.11 -18.49
N THR A 400 -17.32 4.89 -18.43
CA THR A 400 -16.39 5.03 -19.55
C THR A 400 -15.42 3.85 -19.57
N ASP A 401 -14.63 3.76 -20.63
CA ASP A 401 -13.56 2.77 -20.76
C ASP A 401 -12.56 2.80 -19.61
N GLU A 402 -12.27 4.01 -19.12
CA GLU A 402 -11.34 4.22 -18.02
C GLU A 402 -11.94 3.88 -16.65
N ASP A 403 -13.25 4.08 -16.48
CA ASP A 403 -13.97 3.58 -15.31
C ASP A 403 -13.94 2.06 -15.26
N ILE A 404 -14.25 1.41 -16.39
CA ILE A 404 -14.22 -0.05 -16.51
C ILE A 404 -12.81 -0.57 -16.20
N ARG A 405 -11.75 0.03 -16.76
CA ARG A 405 -10.36 -0.36 -16.45
C ARG A 405 -10.06 -0.26 -14.96
N THR A 406 -10.45 0.85 -14.32
CA THR A 406 -10.23 1.07 -12.88
C THR A 406 -10.99 0.03 -12.03
N LEU A 407 -12.24 -0.30 -12.40
CA LEU A 407 -13.06 -1.29 -11.69
C LEU A 407 -12.55 -2.71 -11.89
N VAL A 408 -12.15 -3.06 -13.11
CA VAL A 408 -11.50 -4.32 -13.44
C VAL A 408 -10.27 -4.50 -12.55
N GLU A 409 -9.36 -3.53 -12.55
CA GLU A 409 -8.12 -3.59 -11.77
C GLU A 409 -8.40 -3.73 -10.27
N PHE A 410 -9.35 -2.96 -9.76
CA PHE A 410 -9.75 -2.99 -8.35
C PHE A 410 -10.29 -4.36 -7.92
N GLU A 411 -11.24 -4.94 -8.65
CA GLU A 411 -11.85 -6.23 -8.28
C GLU A 411 -10.85 -7.39 -8.42
N ASP A 412 -10.03 -7.34 -9.46
CA ASP A 412 -8.94 -8.29 -9.66
C ASP A 412 -7.92 -8.19 -8.51
N GLU A 413 -7.49 -6.99 -8.12
CA GLU A 413 -6.61 -6.77 -6.96
C GLU A 413 -7.27 -7.25 -5.66
N TYR A 414 -8.56 -6.95 -5.48
CA TYR A 414 -9.33 -7.33 -4.31
C TYR A 414 -9.31 -8.85 -4.10
N VAL A 415 -9.53 -9.66 -5.13
CA VAL A 415 -9.49 -11.13 -5.01
C VAL A 415 -8.07 -11.67 -4.75
N ARG A 416 -7.03 -10.90 -5.08
CA ARG A 416 -5.63 -11.30 -4.91
C ARG A 416 -5.01 -10.90 -3.57
N ARG A 417 -5.73 -10.16 -2.72
CA ARG A 417 -5.25 -9.53 -1.48
C ARG A 417 -4.65 -10.46 -0.43
N GLY A 418 -4.97 -11.75 -0.46
CA GLY A 418 -4.50 -12.69 0.56
C GLY A 418 -4.91 -12.20 1.96
N ASN A 419 -3.93 -11.99 2.85
CA ASN A 419 -4.19 -11.52 4.21
C ASN A 419 -4.33 -9.99 4.35
N PHE A 420 -4.24 -9.22 3.26
CA PHE A 420 -4.53 -7.79 3.32
C PHE A 420 -6.03 -7.52 3.47
N ARG A 421 -6.37 -6.54 4.30
CA ARG A 421 -7.71 -5.96 4.39
C ARG A 421 -7.73 -4.61 3.66
N LEU A 422 -8.75 -4.41 2.83
CA LEU A 422 -9.02 -3.10 2.26
C LEU A 422 -9.64 -2.21 3.34
N ILE A 423 -8.97 -1.10 3.66
CA ILE A 423 -9.48 -0.11 4.63
C ILE A 423 -10.04 1.14 3.94
N PHE A 424 -9.65 1.42 2.69
CA PHE A 424 -10.18 2.52 1.90
C PHE A 424 -10.04 2.25 0.39
N PRO A 425 -11.06 2.55 -0.43
CA PRO A 425 -12.42 2.90 -0.02
C PRO A 425 -13.20 1.64 0.42
N THR A 426 -14.09 1.79 1.40
CA THR A 426 -15.09 0.79 1.86
C THR A 426 -16.42 1.51 2.07
N SER A 427 -17.55 0.82 2.05
CA SER A 427 -18.87 1.45 2.25
C SER A 427 -18.95 2.32 3.52
N GLU A 428 -18.27 1.91 4.58
CA GLU A 428 -18.19 2.59 5.88
C GLU A 428 -17.27 3.82 5.90
N THR A 429 -16.36 3.97 4.94
CA THR A 429 -15.33 5.03 4.92
C THR A 429 -15.63 6.18 3.95
N ALA A 430 -16.89 6.30 3.52
CA ALA A 430 -17.33 7.37 2.61
C ALA A 430 -17.08 8.79 3.19
N ASN A 431 -17.16 8.95 4.52
CA ASN A 431 -16.86 10.19 5.21
C ASN A 431 -15.43 10.70 4.94
N MET A 432 -14.46 9.80 4.72
CA MET A 432 -13.06 10.13 4.45
C MET A 432 -12.87 10.94 3.16
N GLN A 433 -13.80 10.82 2.19
CA GLN A 433 -13.75 11.56 0.93
C GLN A 433 -13.74 13.08 1.15
N SER A 434 -14.41 13.56 2.20
CA SER A 434 -14.47 14.99 2.53
C SER A 434 -13.13 15.56 3.04
N LEU A 435 -12.22 14.70 3.51
CA LEU A 435 -10.93 15.09 4.07
C LEU A 435 -9.86 15.37 3.00
N PHE A 436 -10.09 14.94 1.75
CA PHE A 436 -9.16 15.19 0.65
C PHE A 436 -9.05 16.69 0.36
N VAL A 437 -7.84 17.14 0.01
CA VAL A 437 -7.58 18.54 -0.40
C VAL A 437 -8.41 18.90 -1.63
N GLN A 438 -8.57 17.96 -2.55
CA GLN A 438 -9.42 18.04 -3.72
C GLN A 438 -10.06 16.66 -3.92
N PRO A 439 -11.34 16.57 -4.31
CA PRO A 439 -11.94 15.29 -4.64
C PRO A 439 -11.19 14.62 -5.78
N VAL A 440 -10.94 13.32 -5.62
CA VAL A 440 -10.31 12.48 -6.63
C VAL A 440 -11.41 11.62 -7.24
N TYR A 441 -11.68 11.81 -8.52
CA TYR A 441 -12.80 11.14 -9.20
C TYR A 441 -12.80 9.62 -9.01
N ALA A 442 -11.64 8.97 -9.21
CA ALA A 442 -11.52 7.53 -9.03
C ALA A 442 -11.89 7.07 -7.61
N ASN A 443 -11.54 7.86 -6.58
CA ASN A 443 -11.91 7.55 -5.20
C ASN A 443 -13.42 7.65 -5.00
N LEU A 444 -14.08 8.67 -5.56
CA LEU A 444 -15.53 8.82 -5.51
C LEU A 444 -16.24 7.65 -6.21
N MET A 445 -15.76 7.29 -7.40
CA MET A 445 -16.31 6.19 -8.19
C MET A 445 -16.17 4.85 -7.46
N LEU A 446 -14.96 4.52 -6.96
CA LEU A 446 -14.71 3.30 -6.20
C LEU A 446 -15.46 3.27 -4.86
N GLN A 447 -15.64 4.43 -4.22
CA GLN A 447 -16.46 4.54 -3.03
C GLN A 447 -17.92 4.18 -3.30
N GLN A 448 -18.50 4.70 -4.37
CA GLN A 448 -19.87 4.37 -4.76
C GLN A 448 -19.97 2.91 -5.17
N TRP A 449 -18.92 2.38 -5.81
CA TRP A 449 -18.84 0.98 -6.19
C TRP A 449 -18.91 0.06 -4.98
N GLN A 450 -18.16 0.36 -3.91
CA GLN A 450 -18.22 -0.42 -2.66
C GLN A 450 -19.60 -0.35 -2.00
N ILE A 451 -20.26 0.81 -2.00
CA ILE A 451 -21.62 0.95 -1.48
C ILE A 451 -22.60 0.07 -2.27
N GLU A 452 -22.53 0.08 -3.61
CA GLU A 452 -23.37 -0.80 -4.43
C GLU A 452 -23.08 -2.28 -4.20
N GLN A 453 -21.81 -2.67 -4.01
CA GLN A 453 -21.45 -4.08 -3.76
C GLN A 453 -21.97 -4.59 -2.43
N GLU A 454 -22.02 -3.75 -1.39
CA GLU A 454 -22.60 -4.14 -0.10
C GLU A 454 -24.13 -4.27 -0.18
N GLN A 455 -24.79 -3.41 -0.97
CA GLN A 455 -26.25 -3.41 -1.10
C GLN A 455 -26.78 -4.51 -2.03
N GLN A 456 -26.09 -4.79 -3.14
CA GLN A 456 -26.58 -5.67 -4.21
C GLN A 456 -25.82 -7.01 -4.28
N GLY A 457 -24.67 -7.11 -3.59
CA GLY A 457 -23.78 -8.25 -3.66
C GLY A 457 -22.70 -8.09 -4.72
N ARG A 458 -21.45 -8.40 -4.34
CA ARG A 458 -20.27 -8.22 -5.20
C ARG A 458 -20.31 -9.05 -6.49
N GLU A 459 -20.99 -10.19 -6.48
CA GLU A 459 -21.13 -11.06 -7.66
C GLU A 459 -21.90 -10.36 -8.79
N VAL A 460 -22.95 -9.61 -8.46
CA VAL A 460 -23.75 -8.85 -9.43
C VAL A 460 -22.92 -7.76 -10.10
N GLY A 461 -22.09 -7.05 -9.32
CA GLY A 461 -21.16 -6.07 -9.86
C GLY A 461 -20.12 -6.69 -10.79
N ILE A 462 -19.51 -7.81 -10.39
CA ILE A 462 -18.55 -8.53 -11.23
C ILE A 462 -19.19 -8.96 -12.55
N GLU A 463 -20.40 -9.54 -12.53
CA GLU A 463 -21.11 -9.95 -13.75
C GLU A 463 -21.40 -8.76 -14.68
N ARG A 464 -21.77 -7.60 -14.10
CA ARG A 464 -21.98 -6.37 -14.86
C ARG A 464 -20.72 -5.91 -15.58
N ILE A 465 -19.58 -5.90 -14.89
CA ILE A 465 -18.29 -5.50 -15.48
C ILE A 465 -17.82 -6.52 -16.50
N GLU A 466 -17.97 -7.81 -16.22
CA GLU A 466 -17.63 -8.87 -17.16
C GLU A 466 -18.42 -8.75 -18.46
N SER A 467 -19.73 -8.55 -18.40
CA SER A 467 -20.55 -8.35 -19.61
C SER A 467 -20.03 -7.19 -20.47
N LEU A 468 -19.59 -6.09 -19.86
CA LEU A 468 -19.00 -4.95 -20.59
C LEU A 468 -17.64 -5.32 -21.20
N CYS A 469 -16.80 -6.06 -20.47
CA CYS A 469 -15.52 -6.57 -20.95
C CYS A 469 -15.68 -7.52 -22.13
N SER A 470 -16.57 -8.52 -22.06
CA SER A 470 -16.76 -9.50 -23.14
C SER A 470 -17.31 -8.83 -24.40
N GLN A 471 -18.29 -7.92 -24.27
CA GLN A 471 -18.84 -7.15 -25.40
C GLN A 471 -17.75 -6.35 -26.12
N ARG A 472 -16.86 -5.70 -25.35
CA ARG A 472 -15.75 -4.93 -25.92
C ARG A 472 -14.70 -5.82 -26.55
N PHE A 473 -14.35 -6.92 -25.91
CA PHE A 473 -13.41 -7.90 -26.45
C PHE A 473 -13.89 -8.46 -27.81
N ALA A 474 -15.19 -8.73 -27.94
CA ALA A 474 -15.79 -9.16 -29.20
C ALA A 474 -15.71 -8.07 -30.29
N ARG A 475 -16.04 -6.82 -29.97
CA ARG A 475 -15.93 -5.68 -30.92
C ARG A 475 -14.50 -5.50 -31.44
N ASN A 476 -13.51 -5.57 -30.56
CA ASN A 476 -12.10 -5.42 -30.92
C ASN A 476 -11.60 -6.56 -31.82
N ARG A 477 -12.06 -7.80 -31.61
CA ARG A 477 -11.75 -8.91 -32.52
C ARG A 477 -12.32 -8.70 -33.91
N ASN A 478 -13.57 -8.27 -34.00
CA ASN A 478 -14.23 -8.04 -35.30
C ASN A 478 -13.52 -6.93 -36.08
N ASN A 479 -13.17 -5.82 -35.44
CA ASN A 479 -12.44 -4.72 -36.09
C ASN A 479 -11.03 -5.10 -36.57
N ASN A 480 -10.37 -6.08 -35.93
CA ASN A 480 -9.07 -6.60 -36.37
C ASN A 480 -9.19 -7.71 -37.43
N SER A 481 -10.42 -8.12 -37.80
CA SER A 481 -10.67 -9.12 -38.86
C SER A 481 -10.88 -8.47 -40.24
N ASP A 482 -11.20 -7.17 -40.25
CA ASP A 482 -11.52 -6.37 -41.45
C ASP A 482 -10.32 -5.53 -41.96
N CYS A 483 -9.14 -5.73 -41.36
CA CYS A 483 -7.83 -5.20 -41.79
C CYS A 483 -6.90 -6.38 -42.10
#